data_AF-A0AAE8MV55-F1
#
_entry.id   AF-A0AAE8MV55-F1
#
_cell.length_a   1.000
_cell.length_b   1.000
_cell.length_c   1.000
_cell.angle_alpha   90.00
_cell.angle_beta   90.00
_cell.angle_gamma   90.00
#
_symmetry.space_group_name_H-M   'P 1'
#
loop_
_entity.id
_entity.type
_entity.pdbx_description
1 polymer ?
#
loop_
_entity_poly.entity_id
_entity_poly.type
_entity_poly.pdbx_seq_one_letter_code
_entity_poly.pdbx_strand_id
1 'polypeptide(L)'
;MTGQEDSPCRILVMASGFGSNFQALIDAVSTGQLQNSRIISLITNRKSAHAIARADEAGEFDGAMAIERAFDEFKAGRLTRTGIMAHYVIDEVDRGAPILVKEIEFREGEELEDLKQRMHVHEHELIVKATAKVVQEIVEGRST
;
A
#
# COMPACT_ATOMS: atom_id res chain seq x y z
N MET A 1 -28.13 7.92 -13.38
CA MET A 1 -27.33 7.82 -12.15
C MET A 1 -26.84 6.38 -12.05
N THR A 2 -25.77 6.03 -12.78
CA THR A 2 -25.14 4.70 -12.75
C THR A 2 -24.04 4.75 -11.68
N GLY A 3 -24.45 4.81 -10.41
CA GLY A 3 -23.54 5.03 -9.29
C GLY A 3 -23.06 3.71 -8.70
N GLN A 4 -21.78 3.37 -8.91
CA GLN A 4 -20.99 2.32 -8.24
C GLN A 4 -21.52 0.86 -8.20
N GLU A 5 -22.81 0.58 -8.41
CA GLU A 5 -23.37 -0.77 -8.32
C GLU A 5 -22.99 -1.66 -9.52
N ASP A 6 -22.69 -1.05 -10.67
CA ASP A 6 -22.30 -1.74 -11.92
C ASP A 6 -20.81 -1.59 -12.27
N SER A 7 -19.96 -1.17 -11.32
CA SER A 7 -18.52 -1.02 -11.59
C SER A 7 -17.90 -2.35 -12.05
N PRO A 8 -17.24 -2.40 -13.23
CA PRO A 8 -16.77 -3.65 -13.83
C PRO A 8 -15.65 -4.33 -13.03
N CYS A 9 -14.85 -3.54 -12.30
CA CYS A 9 -13.79 -4.05 -11.43
C CYS A 9 -14.23 -4.08 -9.96
N ARG A 10 -14.25 -5.27 -9.37
CA ARG A 10 -14.62 -5.48 -7.96
C ARG A 10 -13.37 -5.81 -7.16
N ILE A 11 -13.02 -4.95 -6.21
CA ILE A 11 -11.82 -5.05 -5.40
C ILE A 11 -12.16 -5.68 -4.04
N LEU A 12 -11.52 -6.78 -3.70
CA LEU A 12 -11.48 -7.32 -2.34
C LEU A 12 -10.14 -6.93 -1.72
N VAL A 13 -10.16 -6.39 -0.50
CA VAL A 13 -8.94 -6.02 0.22
C VAL A 13 -8.69 -7.04 1.32
N MET A 14 -7.45 -7.48 1.47
CA MET A 14 -7.00 -8.26 2.63
C MET A 14 -6.06 -7.38 3.46
N ALA A 15 -6.34 -7.22 4.74
CA ALA A 15 -5.49 -6.44 5.64
C ALA A 15 -5.38 -7.12 6.99
N SER A 16 -4.18 -7.11 7.57
CA SER A 16 -3.92 -7.67 8.89
C SER A 16 -3.56 -6.60 9.91
N GLY A 17 -3.42 -5.32 9.55
CA GLY A 17 -2.94 -4.25 10.43
C GLY A 17 -3.89 -3.04 10.56
N PHE A 18 -3.31 -1.85 10.71
CA PHE A 18 -3.98 -0.57 11.00
C PHE A 18 -4.91 -0.03 9.91
N GLY A 19 -4.81 -0.57 8.70
CA GLY A 19 -5.73 -0.24 7.61
C GLY A 19 -5.51 1.14 6.98
N SER A 20 -4.38 1.82 7.21
CA SER A 20 -4.13 3.13 6.58
C SER A 20 -4.08 3.05 5.04
N ASN A 21 -3.47 2.00 4.49
CA ASN A 21 -3.55 1.68 3.04
C ASN A 21 -4.99 1.40 2.59
N PHE A 22 -5.80 0.75 3.44
CA PHE A 22 -7.19 0.51 3.13
C PHE A 22 -8.01 1.82 3.10
N GLN A 23 -7.75 2.73 4.05
CA GLN A 23 -8.35 4.06 4.05
C GLN A 23 -7.96 4.86 2.79
N ALA A 24 -6.69 4.83 2.38
CA ALA A 24 -6.24 5.46 1.14
C ALA A 24 -7.01 4.94 -0.09
N LEU A 25 -7.30 3.63 -0.14
CA LEU A 25 -8.11 3.04 -1.21
C LEU A 25 -9.58 3.46 -1.13
N ILE A 26 -10.18 3.53 0.06
CA ILE A 26 -11.54 4.06 0.23
C ILE A 26 -11.63 5.50 -0.28
N ASP A 27 -10.68 6.34 0.14
CA ASP A 27 -10.65 7.76 -0.23
C ASP A 27 -10.47 7.90 -1.75
N ALA A 28 -9.61 7.08 -2.36
CA ALA A 28 -9.40 7.07 -3.81
C ALA A 28 -10.62 6.60 -4.60
N VAL A 29 -11.41 5.64 -4.09
CA VAL A 29 -12.70 5.27 -4.69
C VAL A 29 -13.69 6.42 -4.56
N SER A 30 -13.81 7.02 -3.36
CA SER A 30 -14.77 8.09 -3.08
C SER A 30 -14.51 9.37 -3.89
N THR A 31 -13.23 9.68 -4.16
CA THR A 31 -12.80 10.84 -4.94
C THR A 31 -12.78 10.57 -6.46
N GLY A 32 -13.09 9.35 -6.90
CA GLY A 32 -13.09 8.98 -8.31
C GLY A 32 -11.69 8.79 -8.92
N GLN A 33 -10.64 8.67 -8.11
CA GLN A 33 -9.29 8.31 -8.57
C GLN A 33 -9.23 6.86 -9.06
N LEU A 34 -10.06 5.98 -8.49
CA LEU A 34 -10.20 4.57 -8.90
C LEU A 34 -11.48 4.37 -9.72
N GLN A 35 -11.51 4.92 -10.94
CA GLN A 35 -12.65 4.80 -11.85
C GLN A 35 -12.94 3.34 -12.23
N ASN A 36 -14.19 3.04 -12.59
CA ASN A 36 -14.63 1.70 -13.00
C ASN A 36 -14.39 0.60 -11.94
N SER A 37 -14.21 1.00 -10.69
CA SER A 37 -13.94 0.09 -9.59
C SER A 37 -14.80 0.36 -8.37
N ARG A 38 -14.96 -0.67 -7.54
CA ARG A 38 -15.54 -0.55 -6.20
C ARG A 38 -14.89 -1.55 -5.26
N ILE A 39 -14.76 -1.18 -3.99
CA ILE A 39 -14.38 -2.11 -2.93
C ILE A 39 -15.64 -2.89 -2.52
N ILE A 40 -15.56 -4.23 -2.53
CA ILE A 40 -16.70 -5.11 -2.24
C ILE A 40 -16.60 -5.82 -0.90
N SER A 41 -15.39 -5.95 -0.35
CA SER A 41 -15.16 -6.66 0.91
C SER A 41 -13.77 -6.33 1.45
N LEU A 42 -13.66 -6.37 2.78
CA LEU A 42 -12.40 -6.36 3.50
C LEU A 42 -12.32 -7.68 4.29
N ILE A 43 -11.26 -8.45 4.07
CA ILE A 43 -10.93 -9.63 4.86
C ILE A 43 -9.80 -9.27 5.83
N THR A 44 -10.00 -9.59 7.10
CA THR A 44 -9.01 -9.43 8.17
C THR A 44 -8.92 -10.72 8.97
N ASN A 45 -7.71 -11.03 9.44
CA ASN A 45 -7.40 -12.23 10.22
C ASN A 45 -7.22 -11.95 11.72
N ARG A 46 -7.38 -10.71 12.21
CA ARG A 46 -7.36 -10.38 13.65
C ARG A 46 -8.76 -10.07 14.17
N LYS A 47 -9.25 -10.85 15.16
CA LYS A 47 -10.58 -10.70 15.78
C LYS A 47 -10.74 -9.41 16.59
N SER A 48 -9.65 -8.87 17.14
CA SER A 48 -9.58 -7.57 17.81
C SER A 48 -9.31 -6.45 16.78
N ALA A 49 -10.12 -6.39 15.73
CA ALA A 49 -10.02 -5.34 14.73
C ALA A 49 -10.51 -3.99 15.30
N HIS A 50 -9.69 -3.38 16.15
CA HIS A 50 -9.57 -1.93 16.19
C HIS A 50 -8.83 -1.40 14.94
N ALA A 51 -9.25 -1.86 13.75
CA ALA A 51 -9.26 -1.01 12.57
C ALA A 51 -10.20 0.21 12.77
N ILE A 52 -10.99 0.20 13.87
CA ILE A 52 -11.97 1.22 14.25
C ILE A 52 -11.45 2.22 15.31
N ALA A 53 -10.33 2.01 16.04
CA ALA A 53 -9.90 3.06 16.99
C ALA A 53 -8.42 3.28 17.24
N ARG A 54 -7.53 2.29 17.28
CA ARG A 54 -6.15 2.62 17.63
C ARG A 54 -5.14 1.57 17.26
N ALA A 55 -4.51 1.95 16.18
CA ALA A 55 -3.39 1.37 15.54
C ALA A 55 -2.08 1.45 16.38
N ASP A 56 -2.06 0.86 17.57
CA ASP A 56 -0.84 0.73 18.39
C ASP A 56 -0.59 -0.75 18.73
N GLU A 57 0.67 -1.17 18.59
CA GLU A 57 1.27 -2.48 18.89
C GLU A 57 1.42 -3.53 17.76
N ALA A 58 2.66 -3.55 17.26
CA ALA A 58 3.52 -4.62 16.73
C ALA A 58 3.02 -5.56 15.61
N GLY A 59 3.92 -5.85 14.67
CA GLY A 59 3.78 -6.93 13.70
C GLY A 59 5.12 -7.40 13.16
N GLU A 60 5.60 -8.53 13.67
CA GLU A 60 6.69 -9.35 13.10
C GLU A 60 6.24 -10.11 11.84
N PHE A 61 7.27 -10.51 11.08
CA PHE A 61 7.38 -11.46 9.94
C PHE A 61 7.95 -10.80 8.67
N ASP A 62 8.68 -11.62 7.89
CA ASP A 62 9.75 -11.21 6.96
C ASP A 62 9.42 -9.97 6.13
N GLY A 63 10.22 -8.91 6.34
CA GLY A 63 9.95 -7.53 5.91
C GLY A 63 9.77 -6.55 7.08
N ALA A 64 9.43 -7.05 8.28
CA ALA A 64 9.34 -6.24 9.50
C ALA A 64 10.66 -5.50 9.79
N MET A 65 10.54 -4.22 10.17
CA MET A 65 11.64 -3.28 10.40
C MET A 65 12.45 -2.86 9.16
N ALA A 66 11.91 -3.01 7.94
CA ALA A 66 12.61 -2.59 6.72
C ALA A 66 12.98 -1.09 6.74
N ILE A 67 12.13 -0.24 7.32
CA ILE A 67 12.39 1.20 7.45
C ILE A 67 13.54 1.44 8.43
N GLU A 68 13.49 0.82 9.61
CA GLU A 68 14.53 0.92 10.64
C GLU A 68 15.88 0.42 10.14
N ARG A 69 15.90 -0.75 9.49
CA ARG A 69 17.13 -1.31 8.90
C ARG A 69 17.69 -0.40 7.82
N ALA A 70 16.85 0.10 6.92
CA ALA A 70 17.30 1.01 5.88
C ALA A 70 17.85 2.32 6.48
N PHE A 71 17.24 2.80 7.57
CA PHE A 71 17.70 3.98 8.30
C PHE A 71 19.02 3.74 9.02
N ASP A 72 19.20 2.60 9.70
CA ASP A 72 20.47 2.23 10.34
C ASP A 72 21.61 2.15 9.32
N GLU A 73 21.35 1.59 8.15
CA GLU A 73 22.29 1.52 7.03
C GLU A 73 22.62 2.91 6.46
N PHE A 74 21.64 3.83 6.41
CA PHE A 74 21.87 5.24 6.08
C PHE A 74 22.74 5.94 7.14
N LYS A 75 22.44 5.76 8.43
CA LYS A 75 23.25 6.31 9.53
C LYS A 75 24.68 5.76 9.53
N ALA A 76 24.86 4.53 9.06
CA ALA A 76 26.18 3.92 8.84
C ALA A 76 26.88 4.39 7.55
N GLY A 77 26.24 5.25 6.74
CA GLY A 77 26.79 5.77 5.48
C GLY A 77 26.78 4.76 4.32
N ARG A 78 26.04 3.66 4.44
CA ARG A 78 26.00 2.56 3.45
C ARG A 78 24.88 2.70 2.43
N LEU A 79 23.82 3.44 2.77
CA LEU A 79 22.72 3.75 1.87
C LEU A 79 22.51 5.27 1.74
N THR A 80 22.09 5.71 0.56
CA THR A 80 21.65 7.09 0.29
C THR A 80 20.18 7.16 -0.10
N ARG A 81 19.55 6.00 -0.36
CA ARG A 81 18.14 5.86 -0.72
C ARG A 81 17.56 4.54 -0.21
N THR A 82 16.25 4.54 -0.01
CA THR A 82 15.38 3.38 0.22
C THR A 82 14.24 3.40 -0.81
N GLY A 83 13.23 2.53 -0.69
CA GLY A 83 12.09 2.56 -1.58
C GLY A 83 10.91 1.73 -1.10
N ILE A 84 9.80 1.91 -1.81
CA ILE A 84 8.55 1.17 -1.63
C ILE A 84 8.14 0.53 -2.96
N MET A 85 7.48 -0.62 -2.90
CA MET A 85 7.04 -1.38 -4.06
C MET A 85 5.63 -1.92 -3.85
N ALA A 86 4.81 -1.83 -4.88
CA ALA A 86 3.62 -2.65 -5.04
C ALA A 86 3.94 -3.72 -6.07
N HIS A 87 3.69 -4.99 -5.75
CA HIS A 87 3.99 -6.12 -6.61
C HIS A 87 2.84 -7.11 -6.63
N TYR A 88 2.84 -7.98 -7.64
CA TYR A 88 1.93 -9.12 -7.67
C TYR A 88 2.30 -10.12 -6.58
N VAL A 89 1.30 -10.77 -5.97
CA VAL A 89 1.57 -11.82 -4.97
C VAL A 89 1.84 -13.14 -5.70
N ILE A 90 2.95 -13.80 -5.34
CA ILE A 90 3.33 -15.15 -5.78
C ILE A 90 3.68 -15.98 -4.53
N ASP A 91 3.98 -17.27 -4.71
CA ASP A 91 4.31 -18.16 -3.58
C ASP A 91 5.60 -17.75 -2.86
N GLU A 92 6.57 -17.17 -3.59
CA GLU A 92 7.78 -16.61 -3.02
C GLU A 92 7.55 -15.23 -2.36
N VAL A 93 7.96 -15.12 -1.10
CA VAL A 93 7.84 -13.90 -0.28
C VAL A 93 8.55 -12.71 -0.95
N ASP A 94 7.79 -11.65 -1.22
CA ASP A 94 8.25 -10.37 -1.81
C ASP A 94 9.09 -10.54 -3.08
N ARG A 95 8.69 -11.46 -3.97
CA ARG A 95 9.38 -11.73 -5.26
C ARG A 95 8.51 -11.64 -6.50
N GLY A 96 7.25 -11.24 -6.35
CA GLY A 96 6.40 -11.03 -7.51
C GLY A 96 6.83 -9.86 -8.37
N ALA A 97 6.36 -9.86 -9.61
CA ALA A 97 6.69 -8.80 -10.55
C ALA A 97 6.20 -7.43 -10.03
N PRO A 98 7.03 -6.38 -10.09
CA PRO A 98 6.64 -5.06 -9.60
C PRO A 98 5.54 -4.45 -10.50
N ILE A 99 4.51 -3.92 -9.84
CA ILE A 99 3.47 -3.08 -10.47
C ILE A 99 3.98 -1.65 -10.55
N LEU A 100 4.45 -1.11 -9.42
CA LEU A 100 5.09 0.20 -9.29
C LEU A 100 6.16 0.16 -8.20
N VAL A 101 7.22 0.94 -8.41
CA VAL A 101 8.32 1.14 -7.45
C VAL A 101 8.53 2.64 -7.29
N LYS A 102 8.75 3.09 -6.06
CA LYS A 102 9.14 4.47 -5.76
C LYS A 102 10.40 4.46 -4.91
N GLU A 103 11.46 5.06 -5.44
CA GLU A 103 12.67 5.34 -4.69
C GLU A 103 12.47 6.59 -3.82
N ILE A 104 13.07 6.56 -2.64
CA ILE A 104 12.94 7.55 -1.58
C ILE A 104 14.34 7.86 -1.07
N GLU A 105 14.82 9.07 -1.33
CA GLU A 105 16.11 9.53 -0.80
C GLU A 105 16.01 9.78 0.70
N PHE A 106 17.09 9.47 1.42
CA PHE A 106 17.26 9.89 2.81
C PHE A 106 17.62 11.37 2.87
N ARG A 107 17.20 12.06 3.93
CA ARG A 107 17.53 13.47 4.15
C ARG A 107 18.55 13.59 5.29
N GLU A 108 19.52 14.49 5.11
CA GLU A 108 20.48 14.79 6.17
C GLU A 108 19.76 15.37 7.39
N GLY A 109 20.04 14.83 8.57
CA GLY A 109 19.39 15.23 9.83
C GLY A 109 17.94 14.76 10.00
N GLU A 110 17.41 13.91 9.12
CA GLU A 110 16.09 13.31 9.28
C GLU A 110 16.13 12.23 10.37
N GLU A 111 15.13 12.27 11.26
CA GLU A 111 14.95 11.26 12.30
C GLU A 111 14.12 10.08 11.78
N LEU A 112 14.25 8.93 12.43
CA LEU A 112 13.56 7.69 12.02
C LEU A 112 12.04 7.86 11.91
N GLU A 113 11.43 8.57 12.86
CA GLU A 113 9.98 8.79 12.87
C GLU A 113 9.51 9.70 11.74
N ASP A 114 10.32 10.70 11.34
CA ASP A 114 10.03 11.55 10.18
C ASP A 114 10.11 10.74 8.89
N LEU A 115 11.10 9.86 8.76
CA LEU A 115 11.22 8.93 7.64
C LEU A 115 10.01 8.00 7.58
N LYS A 116 9.61 7.38 8.69
CA LYS A 116 8.43 6.50 8.75
C LYS A 116 7.18 7.22 8.27
N GLN A 117 6.92 8.41 8.79
CA GLN A 117 5.77 9.21 8.39
C GLN A 117 5.79 9.54 6.89
N ARG A 118 6.96 9.91 6.35
CA ARG A 118 7.14 10.19 4.93
C ARG A 118 6.96 8.95 4.05
N MET A 119 7.48 7.81 4.48
CA MET A 119 7.30 6.53 3.81
C MET A 119 5.82 6.15 3.77
N HIS A 120 5.07 6.30 4.86
CA HIS A 120 3.62 6.04 4.88
C HIS A 120 2.84 6.91 3.90
N VAL A 121 3.16 8.19 3.78
CA VAL A 121 2.53 9.06 2.77
C VAL A 121 2.82 8.55 1.35
N HIS A 122 4.03 8.11 1.09
CA HIS A 122 4.39 7.53 -0.21
C HIS A 122 3.73 6.17 -0.45
N GLU A 123 3.57 5.34 0.57
CA GLU A 123 2.85 4.06 0.49
C GLU A 123 1.38 4.27 0.09
N HIS A 124 0.70 5.24 0.73
CA HIS A 124 -0.69 5.58 0.39
C HIS A 124 -0.83 6.02 -1.06
N GLU A 125 0.08 6.86 -1.53
CA GLU A 125 0.10 7.31 -2.91
C GLU A 125 0.37 6.15 -3.88
N LEU A 126 1.36 5.30 -3.56
CA LEU A 126 1.80 4.19 -4.40
C LEU A 126 0.70 3.13 -4.54
N ILE A 127 0.05 2.74 -3.43
CA ILE A 127 -0.96 1.69 -3.45
C ILE A 127 -2.19 2.11 -4.27
N VAL A 128 -2.59 3.38 -4.19
CA VAL A 128 -3.68 3.94 -5.01
C VAL A 128 -3.29 3.93 -6.48
N LYS A 129 -2.10 4.40 -6.84
CA LYS A 129 -1.62 4.42 -8.23
C LYS A 129 -1.47 3.02 -8.83
N ALA A 130 -0.93 2.08 -8.05
CA ALA A 130 -0.77 0.70 -8.47
C ALA A 130 -2.14 0.05 -8.69
N THR A 131 -3.09 0.28 -7.78
CA THR A 131 -4.46 -0.20 -7.93
C THR A 131 -5.14 0.38 -9.16
N ALA A 132 -5.00 1.69 -9.41
CA ALA A 132 -5.57 2.34 -10.59
C ALA A 132 -5.06 1.71 -11.90
N LYS A 133 -3.74 1.47 -11.97
CA LYS A 133 -3.08 0.82 -13.11
C LYS A 133 -3.66 -0.58 -13.36
N VAL A 134 -3.74 -1.41 -12.32
CA VAL A 134 -4.27 -2.79 -12.45
C VAL A 134 -5.77 -2.79 -12.80
N VAL A 135 -6.56 -1.88 -12.22
CA VAL A 135 -7.98 -1.72 -12.56
C VAL A 135 -8.14 -1.40 -14.04
N GLN A 136 -7.35 -0.47 -14.57
CA GLN A 136 -7.39 -0.10 -15.98
C GLN A 136 -7.06 -1.31 -16.87
N GLU A 137 -5.98 -2.03 -16.57
CA GLU A 137 -5.57 -3.23 -17.31
C GLU A 137 -6.66 -4.31 -17.32
N ILE A 138 -7.34 -4.54 -16.19
CA ILE A 138 -8.45 -5.49 -16.10
C ILE A 138 -9.65 -5.05 -16.95
N VAL A 139 -9.98 -3.76 -16.96
CA VAL A 139 -11.13 -3.23 -17.71
C VAL A 139 -10.85 -3.27 -19.22
N GLU A 140 -9.66 -2.88 -19.64
CA GLU A 140 -9.22 -2.93 -21.05
C GLU A 140 -9.17 -4.37 -21.56
N GLY A 141 -8.59 -5.30 -20.78
CA GLY A 141 -8.52 -6.71 -21.14
C GLY A 141 -9.89 -7.41 -21.25
N ARG A 142 -10.94 -6.89 -20.60
CA ARG A 142 -12.32 -7.38 -20.73
C ARG A 142 -13.09 -6.81 -21.91
N SER A 143 -12.55 -5.76 -22.54
CA SER A 143 -13.16 -5.11 -23.70
C SER A 143 -12.72 -5.74 -25.03
N THR A 144 -11.92 -6.81 -24.97
CA THR A 144 -11.39 -7.58 -26.11
C THR A 144 -11.99 -8.98 -26.11
#